data_AF-A0A1E5LBF1-F1
#
_entry.id   AF-A0A1E5LBF1-F1
#
_cell.length_a   1.000
_cell.length_b   1.000
_cell.length_c   1.000
_cell.angle_alpha   90.00
_cell.angle_beta   90.00
_cell.angle_gamma   90.00
#
_symmetry.space_group_name_H-M   'P 1'
#
loop_
_entity.id
_entity.type
_entity.pdbx_description
1 polymer ?
#
loop_
_entity_poly.entity_id
_entity_poly.type
_entity_poly.pdbx_seq_one_letter_code
_entity_poly.pdbx_strand_id
1 'polypeptide(L)'
;MSLSEERRIGRHAVLLVLNSEEDMLHKLNWKSAIGKVGSMESNKVVAAIETAAKRNKIINSDVYREAHALYHAIMEALHGVTRGQVQLGSVQRTVGLKFAILRGNPYENEVEGEWIAVALYGTIGAPVRGSEHEAIGLGINHI
;
A
#
# COMPACT_ATOMS: atom_id res chain seq x y z
N MET A 1 24.95 2.17 -3.35
CA MET A 1 23.74 2.98 -3.59
C MET A 1 23.13 3.38 -2.26
N SER A 2 22.74 4.64 -2.10
CA SER A 2 22.05 5.14 -0.90
C SER A 2 20.63 5.58 -1.25
N LEU A 3 19.69 5.34 -0.33
CA LEU A 3 18.38 5.98 -0.35
C LEU A 3 18.56 7.49 -0.22
N SER A 4 17.73 8.24 -0.94
CA SER A 4 17.68 9.68 -0.78
C SER A 4 16.89 10.03 0.47
N GLU A 5 17.42 10.91 1.32
CA GLU A 5 16.77 11.25 2.59
C GLU A 5 15.39 11.90 2.39
N GLU A 6 15.26 12.67 1.31
CA GLU A 6 14.04 13.39 0.93
C GLU A 6 13.05 12.48 0.18
N ARG A 7 13.52 11.39 -0.44
CA ARG A 7 12.72 10.49 -1.29
C ARG A 7 12.45 9.13 -0.65
N ARG A 8 12.32 9.06 0.68
CA ARG A 8 11.99 7.80 1.38
C ARG A 8 10.55 7.37 1.08
N ILE A 9 10.34 6.60 0.01
CA ILE A 9 9.01 6.24 -0.51
C ILE A 9 8.11 5.57 0.53
N GLY A 10 8.67 4.66 1.34
CA GLY A 10 7.92 4.00 2.41
C GLY A 10 7.42 4.96 3.48
N ARG A 11 8.28 5.90 3.92
CA ARG A 11 7.90 6.95 4.88
C ARG A 11 6.77 7.81 4.32
N HIS A 12 6.90 8.25 3.07
CA HIS A 12 5.88 9.07 2.41
C HIS A 12 4.56 8.33 2.23
N ALA A 13 4.58 7.03 1.89
CA ALA A 13 3.36 6.24 1.79
C ALA A 13 2.64 6.12 3.14
N VAL A 14 3.40 5.92 4.22
CA VAL A 14 2.84 5.89 5.59
C VAL A 14 2.28 7.25 5.99
N LEU A 15 3.01 8.34 5.75
CA LEU A 15 2.51 9.69 6.06
C LEU A 15 1.26 10.03 5.24
N LEU A 16 1.21 9.62 3.96
CA LEU A 16 0.06 9.86 3.10
C LEU A 16 -1.19 9.11 3.61
N VAL A 17 -1.05 7.85 4.02
CA VAL A 17 -2.21 7.08 4.53
C VAL A 17 -2.72 7.61 5.88
N LEU A 18 -1.84 8.23 6.69
CA LEU A 18 -2.19 8.82 7.99
C LEU A 18 -2.79 10.23 7.86
N ASN A 19 -2.14 11.11 7.10
CA ASN A 19 -2.44 12.56 7.10
C ASN A 19 -3.12 13.06 5.81
N SER A 20 -3.20 12.27 4.74
CA SER A 20 -3.80 12.68 3.45
C SER A 20 -3.22 13.98 2.86
N GLU A 21 -1.95 14.30 3.16
CA GLU A 21 -1.27 15.50 2.64
C GLU A 21 -0.62 15.21 1.28
N GLU A 22 -1.29 15.65 0.20
CA GLU A 22 -0.84 15.45 -1.19
C GLU A 22 0.28 16.43 -1.62
N ASP A 23 0.42 17.57 -0.93
CA ASP A 23 1.33 18.66 -1.30
C ASP A 23 2.81 18.25 -1.37
N MET A 24 3.22 17.31 -0.52
CA MET A 24 4.59 16.78 -0.49
C MET A 24 4.92 15.96 -1.75
N LEU A 25 3.92 15.32 -2.35
CA LEU A 25 4.11 14.43 -3.52
C LEU A 25 4.23 15.22 -4.82
N HIS A 26 3.56 16.37 -4.91
CA HIS A 26 3.66 17.26 -6.07
C HIS A 26 5.09 17.73 -6.33
N LYS A 27 5.90 17.90 -5.27
CA LYS A 27 7.32 18.29 -5.40
C LYS A 27 8.21 17.17 -5.94
N LEU A 28 7.84 15.91 -5.72
CA LEU A 28 8.63 14.73 -6.09
C LEU A 28 8.27 14.16 -7.47
N ASN A 29 7.23 14.67 -8.12
CA ASN A 29 6.70 14.17 -9.40
C ASN A 29 6.40 12.65 -9.38
N TRP A 30 5.94 12.15 -8.23
CA TRP A 30 5.57 10.75 -8.06
C TRP A 30 4.10 10.51 -8.38
N LYS A 31 3.77 9.29 -8.79
CA LYS A 31 2.38 8.88 -8.96
C LYS A 31 1.85 8.37 -7.62
N SER A 32 0.63 8.76 -7.29
CA SER A 32 -0.02 8.37 -6.06
C SER A 32 -1.50 8.02 -6.23
N ALA A 33 -2.02 7.18 -5.34
CA ALA A 33 -3.45 6.99 -5.15
C ALA A 33 -3.73 6.62 -3.70
N ILE A 34 -4.87 7.10 -3.21
CA ILE A 34 -5.41 6.76 -1.91
C ILE A 34 -6.77 6.09 -2.06
N GLY A 35 -7.13 5.25 -1.09
CA GLY A 35 -8.43 4.61 -1.08
C GLY A 35 -8.75 3.98 0.26
N LYS A 36 -9.91 3.34 0.33
CA LYS A 36 -10.42 2.67 1.53
C LYS A 36 -11.06 1.34 1.15
N VAL A 37 -10.92 0.33 2.00
CA VAL A 37 -11.54 -0.99 1.83
C VAL A 37 -11.83 -1.61 3.18
N GLY A 38 -13.02 -2.19 3.32
CA GLY A 38 -13.39 -3.02 4.46
C GLY A 38 -13.77 -4.41 4.00
N SER A 39 -13.22 -5.45 4.63
CA SER A 39 -13.43 -6.83 4.17
C SER A 39 -13.05 -7.88 5.22
N MET A 40 -13.74 -9.02 5.17
CA MET A 40 -13.32 -10.28 5.80
C MET A 40 -12.54 -11.19 4.85
N GLU A 41 -12.35 -10.80 3.59
CA GLU A 41 -11.60 -11.56 2.60
C GLU A 41 -10.42 -10.73 2.10
N SER A 42 -9.20 -11.29 2.15
CA SER A 42 -7.98 -10.59 1.77
C SER A 42 -7.92 -10.29 0.27
N ASN A 43 -8.46 -11.17 -0.58
CA ASN A 43 -8.58 -10.96 -2.02
C ASN A 43 -9.35 -9.66 -2.37
N LYS A 44 -10.37 -9.28 -1.60
CA LYS A 44 -11.10 -8.01 -1.81
C LYS A 44 -10.25 -6.79 -1.47
N VAL A 45 -9.36 -6.91 -0.47
CA VAL A 45 -8.36 -5.86 -0.18
C VAL A 45 -7.38 -5.74 -1.34
N VAL A 46 -6.84 -6.85 -1.83
CA VAL A 46 -5.96 -6.89 -3.00
C VAL A 46 -6.62 -6.26 -4.23
N ALA A 47 -7.84 -6.70 -4.57
CA ALA A 47 -8.57 -6.22 -5.74
C ALA A 47 -8.90 -4.73 -5.66
N ALA A 48 -9.22 -4.21 -4.47
CA ALA A 48 -9.49 -2.78 -4.28
C ALA A 48 -8.24 -1.92 -4.55
N ILE A 49 -7.08 -2.35 -4.06
CA ILE A 49 -5.80 -1.64 -4.26
C ILE A 49 -5.38 -1.73 -5.73
N GLU A 50 -5.47 -2.91 -6.34
CA GLU A 50 -5.13 -3.12 -7.76
C GLU A 50 -6.02 -2.27 -8.69
N THR A 51 -7.33 -2.24 -8.41
CA THR A 51 -8.29 -1.42 -9.16
C THR A 51 -7.94 0.07 -9.04
N ALA A 52 -7.62 0.55 -7.84
CA ALA A 52 -7.22 1.93 -7.62
C ALA A 52 -5.91 2.27 -8.35
N ALA A 53 -4.91 1.39 -8.31
CA ALA A 53 -3.64 1.60 -8.99
C ALA A 53 -3.80 1.70 -10.51
N LYS A 54 -4.60 0.80 -11.11
CA LYS A 54 -4.90 0.80 -12.55
C LYS A 54 -5.70 2.03 -12.96
N ARG A 55 -6.77 2.35 -12.22
CA ARG A 55 -7.63 3.52 -12.52
C ARG A 55 -6.84 4.83 -12.49
N ASN A 56 -5.90 4.97 -11.58
CA ASN A 56 -5.06 6.16 -11.43
C ASN A 56 -3.75 6.10 -12.24
N LYS A 57 -3.57 5.11 -13.13
CA LYS A 57 -2.40 4.97 -14.00
C LYS A 57 -1.06 4.91 -13.24
N ILE A 58 -1.09 4.43 -12.00
CA ILE A 58 0.12 4.13 -11.20
C ILE A 58 0.82 2.94 -11.82
N ILE A 59 0.05 1.93 -12.21
CA ILE A 59 0.54 0.79 -12.99
C ILE A 59 -0.20 0.69 -14.32
N ASN A 60 0.46 0.09 -15.30
CA ASN A 60 -0.13 -0.30 -16.58
C ASN A 60 -0.85 -1.65 -16.43
N SER A 61 -2.14 -1.69 -16.76
CA SER A 61 -2.98 -2.89 -16.68
C SER A 61 -2.52 -4.03 -17.59
N ASP A 62 -1.83 -3.69 -18.67
CA ASP A 62 -1.48 -4.63 -19.74
C ASP A 62 -0.08 -5.22 -19.53
N VAL A 63 0.66 -4.73 -18.52
CA VAL A 63 2.03 -5.16 -18.22
C VAL A 63 2.03 -6.03 -16.96
N TYR A 64 2.15 -7.34 -17.15
CA TYR A 64 2.19 -8.31 -16.05
C TYR A 64 3.27 -7.99 -15.00
N ARG A 65 4.44 -7.50 -15.43
CA ARG A 65 5.55 -7.12 -14.52
C ARG A 65 5.10 -6.10 -13.46
N GLU A 66 4.34 -5.08 -13.86
CA GLU A 66 3.88 -4.03 -12.95
C GLU A 66 2.78 -4.52 -12.02
N ALA A 67 1.86 -5.35 -12.54
CA ALA A 67 0.83 -6.01 -11.73
C ALA A 67 1.45 -6.97 -10.70
N HIS A 68 2.47 -7.73 -11.09
CA HIS A 68 3.21 -8.64 -10.22
C HIS A 68 3.97 -7.89 -9.13
N ALA A 69 4.67 -6.80 -9.49
CA ALA A 69 5.37 -5.94 -8.53
C ALA A 69 4.41 -5.38 -7.47
N LEU A 70 3.28 -4.82 -7.91
CA LEU A 70 2.23 -4.30 -7.04
C LEU A 70 1.64 -5.40 -6.14
N TYR A 71 1.31 -6.57 -6.70
CA TYR A 71 0.75 -7.69 -5.94
C TYR A 71 1.64 -8.07 -4.76
N HIS A 72 2.96 -8.23 -5.00
CA HIS A 72 3.89 -8.57 -3.93
C HIS A 72 4.03 -7.45 -2.88
N ALA A 73 4.02 -6.18 -3.29
CA ALA A 73 3.98 -5.06 -2.35
C ALA A 73 2.70 -5.06 -1.50
N ILE A 74 1.54 -5.39 -2.09
CA ILE A 74 0.27 -5.55 -1.33
C ILE A 74 0.38 -6.70 -0.33
N MET A 75 0.94 -7.85 -0.74
CA MET A 75 1.06 -9.02 0.12
C MET A 75 1.97 -8.76 1.32
N GLU A 76 3.10 -8.06 1.12
CA GLU A 76 3.98 -7.64 2.21
C GLU A 76 3.27 -6.66 3.17
N ALA A 77 2.54 -5.68 2.64
CA ALA A 77 1.74 -4.79 3.48
C ALA A 77 0.66 -5.55 4.27
N LEU A 78 0.00 -6.54 3.66
CA LEU A 78 -0.97 -7.40 4.35
C LEU A 78 -0.34 -8.24 5.46
N HIS A 79 0.92 -8.68 5.33
CA HIS A 79 1.63 -9.34 6.42
C HIS A 79 1.78 -8.41 7.64
N GLY A 80 2.06 -7.11 7.43
CA GLY A 80 2.11 -6.13 8.51
C GLY A 80 0.77 -5.98 9.24
N VAL A 81 -0.35 -5.93 8.50
CA VAL A 81 -1.70 -5.86 9.09
C VAL A 81 -2.06 -7.14 9.85
N THR A 82 -1.74 -8.29 9.27
CA THR A 82 -2.19 -9.61 9.76
C THR A 82 -1.26 -10.24 10.80
N ARG A 83 0.00 -9.78 10.88
CA ARG A 83 1.04 -10.15 11.87
C ARG A 83 1.28 -11.66 11.96
N GLY A 84 1.37 -12.31 10.80
CA GLY A 84 1.52 -13.75 10.69
C GLY A 84 0.86 -14.24 9.41
N GLN A 85 -0.14 -15.13 9.54
CA GLN A 85 -0.85 -15.66 8.39
C GLN A 85 -1.83 -14.61 7.81
N VAL A 86 -1.83 -14.46 6.48
CA VAL A 86 -2.76 -13.59 5.73
C VAL A 86 -4.14 -14.24 5.67
N GLN A 87 -4.83 -14.21 6.80
CA GLN A 87 -6.17 -14.76 7.00
C GLN A 87 -7.06 -13.69 7.60
N LEU A 88 -8.36 -13.66 7.30
CA LEU A 88 -9.29 -12.68 7.88
C LEU A 88 -10.54 -13.41 8.38
N GLY A 89 -11.55 -13.58 7.54
CA GLY A 89 -12.80 -14.23 7.89
C GLY A 89 -12.63 -15.67 8.35
N SER A 90 -11.63 -16.39 7.83
CA SER A 90 -11.28 -17.75 8.25
C SER A 90 -10.86 -17.87 9.72
N VAL A 91 -10.44 -16.75 10.34
CA VAL A 91 -10.08 -16.66 11.77
C VAL A 91 -10.98 -15.66 12.51
N GLN A 92 -12.19 -15.44 12.01
CA GLN A 92 -13.22 -14.59 12.61
C GLN A 92 -12.76 -13.14 12.87
N ARG A 93 -12.00 -12.56 11.92
CA ARG A 93 -11.63 -11.13 11.96
C ARG A 93 -12.01 -10.39 10.68
N THR A 94 -12.28 -9.11 10.82
CA THR A 94 -12.55 -8.16 9.74
C THR A 94 -11.52 -7.03 9.79
N VAL A 95 -11.30 -6.36 8.67
CA VAL A 95 -10.49 -5.14 8.60
C VAL A 95 -11.27 -3.98 8.00
N GLY A 96 -10.95 -2.77 8.44
CA GLY A 96 -11.34 -1.52 7.81
C GLY A 96 -10.10 -0.67 7.57
N LEU A 97 -9.61 -0.62 6.33
CA LEU A 97 -8.31 -0.05 5.99
C LEU A 97 -8.46 1.16 5.07
N LYS A 98 -7.67 2.20 5.34
CA LYS A 98 -7.19 3.14 4.33
C LYS A 98 -5.94 2.55 3.69
N PHE A 99 -5.70 2.89 2.43
CA PHE A 99 -4.48 2.53 1.74
C PHE A 99 -3.93 3.71 0.94
N ALA A 100 -2.60 3.72 0.77
CA ALA A 100 -1.86 4.62 -0.08
C ALA A 100 -0.92 3.82 -0.98
N ILE A 101 -0.85 4.21 -2.25
CA ILE A 101 0.03 3.62 -3.26
C ILE A 101 0.91 4.75 -3.78
N LEU A 102 2.24 4.56 -3.77
CA LEU A 102 3.20 5.50 -4.34
C LEU A 102 4.10 4.78 -5.34
N ARG A 103 4.38 5.41 -6.48
CA ARG A 103 5.40 4.95 -7.44
C ARG A 103 6.36 6.08 -7.78
N GLY A 104 7.65 5.78 -7.70
CA GLY A 104 8.74 6.69 -8.05
C GLY A 104 10.11 6.12 -7.67
N ASN A 105 11.18 6.86 -7.93
CA ASN A 105 12.55 6.46 -7.57
C ASN A 105 12.94 7.01 -6.17
N PRO A 106 13.17 6.15 -5.15
CA PRO A 106 13.59 6.58 -3.82
C PRO A 106 15.10 6.71 -3.63
N TYR A 107 15.91 6.38 -4.64
CA TYR A 107 17.37 6.35 -4.57
C TYR A 107 18.00 7.61 -5.14
N GLU A 108 19.24 7.92 -4.72
CA GLU A 108 20.02 8.98 -5.34
C GLU A 108 20.42 8.67 -6.80
N ASN A 109 20.56 7.38 -7.12
CA ASN A 109 20.94 6.94 -8.44
C ASN A 109 19.69 6.68 -9.30
N GLU A 110 19.59 7.36 -10.43
CA GLU A 110 18.48 7.18 -11.38
C GLU A 110 18.45 5.80 -12.06
N VAL A 111 19.58 5.07 -12.07
CA VAL A 111 19.66 3.70 -12.62
C VAL A 111 18.88 2.68 -11.79
N GLU A 112 18.60 2.95 -10.52
CA GLU A 112 17.77 2.07 -9.67
C GLU A 112 16.32 1.99 -10.13
N GLY A 113 15.89 2.90 -11.01
CA GLY A 113 14.58 2.89 -11.62
C GLY A 113 13.45 3.18 -10.63
N GLU A 114 12.25 2.76 -11.00
CA GLU A 114 11.06 3.02 -10.21
C GLU A 114 10.79 1.91 -9.20
N TRP A 115 10.27 2.33 -8.06
CA TRP A 115 9.81 1.46 -6.99
C TRP A 115 8.36 1.80 -6.66
N ILE A 116 7.66 0.84 -6.08
CA ILE A 116 6.29 0.98 -5.62
C ILE A 116 6.20 0.70 -4.13
N ALA A 117 5.47 1.54 -3.40
CA ALA A 117 5.15 1.34 -2.00
C ALA A 117 3.64 1.28 -1.81
N VAL A 118 3.19 0.33 -0.99
CA VAL A 118 1.79 0.19 -0.57
C VAL A 118 1.75 0.26 0.95
N ALA A 119 1.10 1.29 1.48
CA ALA A 119 0.85 1.44 2.91
C ALA A 119 -0.62 1.19 3.22
N LEU A 120 -0.89 0.42 4.27
CA LEU A 120 -2.21 0.10 4.80
C LEU A 120 -2.28 0.60 6.24
N TYR A 121 -3.36 1.28 6.59
CA TYR A 121 -3.61 1.70 7.98
C TYR A 121 -5.10 1.72 8.28
N GLY A 122 -5.49 1.21 9.44
CA GLY A 122 -6.87 1.21 9.88
C GLY A 122 -7.07 0.25 11.04
N THR A 123 -8.23 -0.40 11.10
CA THR A 123 -8.57 -1.31 12.20
C THR A 123 -8.64 -2.77 11.75
N ILE A 124 -8.31 -3.66 12.69
CA ILE A 124 -8.53 -5.10 12.62
C ILE A 124 -9.20 -5.55 13.92
N GLY A 125 -10.20 -6.43 13.82
CA GLY A 125 -10.96 -6.82 15.00
C GLY A 125 -11.94 -7.96 14.75
N ALA A 126 -12.67 -8.33 15.81
CA ALA A 126 -13.81 -9.21 15.70
C ALA A 126 -14.88 -8.59 14.78
N PRO A 127 -15.81 -9.36 14.20
CA PRO A 127 -16.93 -8.84 13.40
C PRO A 127 -18.02 -8.18 14.28
N VAL A 128 -17.58 -7.38 15.26
CA VAL A 128 -18.39 -6.64 16.22
C VAL A 128 -17.80 -5.24 16.34
N ARG A 129 -18.61 -4.22 16.03
CA ARG A 129 -18.17 -2.82 16.06
C ARG A 129 -17.65 -2.46 17.45
N GLY A 130 -16.47 -1.84 17.52
CA GLY A 130 -15.82 -1.46 18.78
C GLY A 130 -14.97 -2.58 19.42
N SER A 131 -14.99 -3.81 18.90
CA SER A 131 -14.06 -4.88 19.27
C SER A 131 -12.89 -4.97 18.30
N GLU A 132 -12.21 -3.83 18.11
CA GLU A 132 -11.16 -3.64 17.11
C GLU A 132 -10.01 -2.78 17.65
N HIS A 133 -8.83 -2.94 17.07
CA HIS A 133 -7.67 -2.13 17.39
C HIS A 133 -6.94 -1.74 16.09
N GLU A 134 -6.02 -0.80 16.17
CA GLU A 134 -5.28 -0.33 15.00
C GLU A 134 -4.30 -1.38 14.45
N ALA A 135 -4.10 -1.34 13.14
CA ALA A 135 -3.09 -2.11 12.44
C ALA A 135 -2.49 -1.29 11.29
N ILE A 136 -1.22 -1.53 11.02
CA ILE A 136 -0.47 -0.89 9.94
C ILE A 136 0.34 -1.93 9.18
N GLY A 137 0.52 -1.72 7.89
CA GLY A 137 1.40 -2.52 7.06
C GLY A 137 2.01 -1.71 5.94
N LEU A 138 3.22 -2.05 5.54
CA LEU A 138 3.95 -1.42 4.45
C LEU A 138 4.63 -2.52 3.64
N GLY A 139 4.46 -2.46 2.32
CA GLY A 139 5.22 -3.29 1.39
C GLY A 139 5.86 -2.47 0.31
N ILE A 140 7.06 -2.86 -0.11
CA ILE A 140 7.88 -2.11 -1.06
C ILE A 140 8.46 -3.08 -2.09
N ASN A 141 8.39 -2.72 -3.37
CA ASN A 141 8.96 -3.53 -4.43
C ASN A 141 9.50 -2.69 -5.58
N HIS A 142 10.42 -3.25 -6.37
CA HIS A 142 10.88 -2.65 -7.63
C HIS A 142 9.80 -2.84 -8.72
N ILE A 143 9.65 -1.89 -9.65
CA ILE A 143 8.60 -1.92 -10.68
C ILE A 143 9.06 -1.47 -12.08
#